data_AF-A0A7V8ZRG0-F1
#
_entry.id   AF-A0A7V8ZRG0-F1
#
_cell.length_a   1.000
_cell.length_b   1.000
_cell.length_c   1.000
_cell.angle_alpha   90.00
_cell.angle_beta   90.00
_cell.angle_gamma   90.00
#
_symmetry.space_group_name_H-M   'P 1'
#
loop_
_entity.id
_entity.type
_entity.pdbx_description
1 polymer ?
#
loop_
_entity_poly.entity_id
_entity_poly.type
_entity_poly.pdbx_seq_one_letter_code
_entity_poly.pdbx_strand_id
1 'polypeptide(L)'
;MPKDSLEWQVFSHARPGTSDTSAVPTDQVNNPGTINALINIRQRPTFADELILKWRKTNSCEAGESAQSCWCEPGQDGKCWRKAQQKETVHHILKDGSDSTGAVEAIQRVYFNIGSCSEQCWVNHLTDLRQLDPHSRNFGQTPFDIGQCRRDCPNFRAIEDRLPNITGEGNGDQNGHGTHCAGTIFGRSVNGTRIGVAEGVNKALIGKVIGNQGGSSDEICNAMLWAVDNGANVISMSLGIDFPGFVKLLQDNGFPPELAATRALEGYRANTQLFERLASLIKARAAFAQPTVIFAAAGNESRRDENPEWEIAVSPPAVAEGIVSVAAVGEQGQVYTVAPFSNTGANIAGPGVNVSSARVGGGLRSLNGTSMATPHAAGVAALWAQKLRNAGSLNSLNLTSKVVASAISDKFASGFDPFDVGAGLVQAPQD
;
A
#
# COMPACT_ATOMS: atom_id res chain seq x y z
N MET A 1 28.95 -20.75 -37.61
CA MET A 1 27.56 -20.92 -38.09
C MET A 1 27.53 -20.77 -39.60
N PRO A 2 26.71 -21.57 -40.32
CA PRO A 2 26.46 -21.41 -41.76
C PRO A 2 25.95 -19.99 -42.06
N LYS A 3 26.38 -19.39 -43.18
CA LYS A 3 26.03 -17.98 -43.48
C LYS A 3 24.55 -17.76 -43.83
N ASP A 4 23.89 -18.83 -44.22
CA ASP A 4 22.46 -18.92 -44.48
C ASP A 4 21.63 -19.25 -43.23
N SER A 5 22.28 -19.50 -42.08
CA SER A 5 21.57 -19.73 -40.82
C SER A 5 21.05 -18.43 -40.22
N LEU A 6 19.86 -18.48 -39.63
CA LEU A 6 19.18 -17.32 -39.04
C LEU A 6 20.04 -16.67 -37.95
N GLU A 7 20.71 -17.50 -37.15
CA GLU A 7 21.59 -17.07 -36.07
C GLU A 7 22.81 -16.33 -36.62
N TRP A 8 23.40 -16.80 -37.74
CA TRP A 8 24.50 -16.07 -38.38
C TRP A 8 24.04 -14.72 -38.93
N GLN A 9 22.86 -14.65 -39.55
CA GLN A 9 22.32 -13.39 -40.06
C GLN A 9 22.02 -12.38 -38.94
N VAL A 10 21.53 -12.85 -37.78
CA VAL A 10 21.22 -12.02 -36.61
C VAL A 10 22.48 -11.46 -35.94
N PHE A 11 23.51 -12.28 -35.74
CA PHE A 11 24.71 -11.85 -35.00
C PHE A 11 25.77 -11.15 -35.87
N SER A 12 25.83 -11.44 -37.17
CA SER A 12 26.83 -10.84 -38.07
C SER A 12 26.53 -9.40 -38.47
N HIS A 13 25.29 -8.94 -38.32
CA HIS A 13 24.86 -7.56 -38.64
C HIS A 13 24.71 -6.66 -37.41
N ALA A 14 24.85 -7.21 -36.19
CA ALA A 14 24.81 -6.43 -34.96
C ALA A 14 26.13 -5.64 -34.80
N ARG A 15 26.05 -4.30 -34.81
CA ARG A 15 27.22 -3.46 -34.50
C ARG A 15 27.60 -3.63 -33.02
N PRO A 16 28.90 -3.68 -32.66
CA PRO A 16 29.30 -3.75 -31.26
C PRO A 16 28.80 -2.51 -30.50
N GLY A 17 28.03 -2.73 -29.42
CA GLY A 17 27.67 -1.66 -28.48
C GLY A 17 26.17 -1.36 -28.31
N THR A 18 25.27 -1.97 -29.09
CA THR A 18 23.82 -1.86 -28.86
C THR A 18 23.21 -3.25 -28.66
N SER A 19 23.05 -3.65 -27.39
CA SER A 19 22.10 -4.71 -27.04
C SER A 19 20.73 -4.05 -26.88
N ASP A 20 19.94 -4.12 -27.93
CA ASP A 20 18.51 -3.82 -27.89
C ASP A 20 17.82 -4.91 -27.06
N THR A 21 17.14 -4.55 -25.97
CA THR A 21 16.45 -5.48 -25.06
C THR A 21 15.17 -6.09 -25.65
N SER A 22 14.97 -6.00 -26.97
CA SER A 22 13.74 -6.45 -27.63
C SER A 22 13.90 -7.60 -28.64
N ALA A 23 15.09 -8.20 -28.78
CA ALA A 23 15.37 -9.07 -29.94
C ALA A 23 15.09 -10.58 -29.79
N VAL A 24 14.56 -11.09 -28.67
CA VAL A 24 14.06 -12.48 -28.62
C VAL A 24 12.75 -12.54 -27.84
N PRO A 25 11.60 -12.59 -28.53
CA PRO A 25 10.30 -12.77 -27.90
C PRO A 25 10.01 -14.26 -27.72
N THR A 26 10.02 -14.74 -26.47
CA THR A 26 9.50 -16.09 -26.15
C THR A 26 8.14 -16.08 -25.48
N ASP A 27 7.61 -14.92 -25.12
CA ASP A 27 6.20 -14.64 -24.83
C ASP A 27 6.06 -13.23 -24.21
N GLN A 28 4.90 -12.57 -24.45
CA GLN A 28 4.38 -11.39 -23.74
C GLN A 28 5.02 -10.01 -23.98
N VAL A 29 4.22 -9.06 -24.52
CA VAL A 29 3.93 -7.75 -23.89
C VAL A 29 2.62 -7.18 -24.48
N ASN A 30 1.70 -6.70 -23.63
CA ASN A 30 1.18 -5.34 -23.77
C ASN A 30 0.82 -4.74 -22.40
N ASN A 31 1.64 -3.76 -22.01
CA ASN A 31 1.60 -2.97 -20.79
C ASN A 31 0.31 -2.10 -20.70
N PRO A 32 -0.65 -2.36 -19.79
CA PRO A 32 -1.88 -1.56 -19.72
C PRO A 32 -1.69 -0.20 -19.04
N GLY A 33 -0.48 0.18 -18.64
CA GLY A 33 -0.20 1.46 -17.96
C GLY A 33 0.28 2.60 -18.87
N THR A 34 0.48 2.37 -20.16
CA THR A 34 0.88 3.45 -21.09
C THR A 34 -0.28 3.79 -22.02
N ILE A 35 -0.97 4.90 -21.76
CA ILE A 35 -1.52 5.65 -22.89
C ILE A 35 -0.28 6.18 -23.61
N ASN A 36 0.14 5.51 -24.68
CA ASN A 36 1.01 6.14 -25.66
C ASN A 36 0.20 7.29 -26.24
N ALA A 37 0.48 8.51 -25.80
CA ALA A 37 0.07 9.67 -26.56
C ALA A 37 0.84 9.59 -27.88
N LEU A 38 0.18 9.12 -28.95
CA LEU A 38 0.66 9.28 -30.31
C LEU A 38 0.53 10.77 -30.66
N ILE A 39 1.48 11.56 -30.16
CA ILE A 39 1.64 12.95 -30.55
C ILE A 39 2.58 12.93 -31.75
N ASN A 40 1.98 12.95 -32.94
CA ASN A 40 2.73 12.98 -34.19
C ASN A 40 3.24 14.42 -34.43
N ILE A 41 4.32 14.77 -33.73
CA ILE A 41 5.01 16.06 -33.87
C ILE A 41 6.41 15.80 -34.43
N ARG A 42 6.83 16.65 -35.36
CA ARG A 42 8.14 16.57 -36.02
C ARG A 42 9.31 16.71 -35.04
N GLN A 43 9.05 17.30 -33.86
CA GLN A 43 9.96 17.50 -32.74
C GLN A 43 9.13 17.71 -31.46
N ARG A 44 9.59 17.19 -30.30
CA ARG A 44 8.90 17.41 -29.01
C ARG A 44 8.94 18.89 -28.60
N PRO A 45 7.88 19.44 -27.98
CA PRO A 45 7.89 20.80 -27.47
C PRO A 45 8.96 20.93 -26.38
N THR A 46 9.76 21.99 -26.48
CA THR A 46 10.71 22.40 -25.45
C THR A 46 10.19 23.67 -24.79
N PHE A 47 10.26 23.71 -23.47
CA PHE A 47 9.89 24.88 -22.68
C PHE A 47 11.19 25.52 -22.19
N ALA A 48 11.58 26.62 -22.82
CA ALA A 48 12.76 27.38 -22.44
C ALA A 48 12.48 28.24 -21.21
N ASP A 49 13.54 28.59 -20.48
CA ASP A 49 13.51 29.54 -19.37
C ASP A 49 12.69 29.14 -18.12
N GLU A 50 12.41 27.85 -17.96
CA GLU A 50 11.74 27.31 -16.77
C GLU A 50 12.67 27.37 -15.55
N LEU A 51 12.13 27.76 -14.40
CA LEU A 51 12.91 27.96 -13.18
C LEU A 51 13.09 26.64 -12.42
N ILE A 52 14.30 26.09 -12.46
CA ILE A 52 14.62 24.76 -11.93
C ILE A 52 15.48 24.87 -10.66
N LEU A 53 14.95 24.36 -9.54
CA LEU A 53 15.65 24.26 -8.26
C LEU A 53 16.39 22.91 -8.15
N LYS A 54 17.72 22.92 -8.23
CA LYS A 54 18.56 21.71 -8.07
C LYS A 54 19.92 22.00 -7.46
N TRP A 55 20.59 20.94 -6.99
CA TRP A 55 21.97 20.99 -6.50
C TRP A 55 22.92 21.18 -7.68
N ARG A 56 23.80 22.17 -7.58
CA ARG A 56 24.78 22.50 -8.62
C ARG A 56 26.17 22.58 -8.00
N LYS A 57 27.18 22.13 -8.75
CA LYS A 57 28.56 22.14 -8.27
C LYS A 57 29.01 23.58 -7.98
N THR A 58 29.67 23.77 -6.85
CA THR A 58 30.32 25.01 -6.45
C THR A 58 31.73 24.69 -5.93
N ASN A 59 32.60 25.69 -5.85
CA ASN A 59 33.99 25.50 -5.40
C ASN A 59 34.09 25.39 -3.87
N SER A 60 33.20 26.07 -3.15
CA SER A 60 33.14 26.07 -1.69
C SER A 60 31.74 26.47 -1.21
N CYS A 61 31.43 26.15 0.04
CA CYS A 61 30.32 26.72 0.79
C CYS A 61 30.84 27.77 1.77
N GLU A 62 30.04 28.79 2.05
CA GLU A 62 30.44 29.87 2.96
C GLU A 62 30.39 29.39 4.43
N ALA A 63 31.26 29.95 5.28
CA ALA A 63 31.31 29.58 6.69
C ALA A 63 29.99 29.96 7.39
N GLY A 64 29.28 28.95 7.92
CA GLY A 64 27.97 29.11 8.57
C GLY A 64 26.76 28.94 7.66
N GLU A 65 26.96 28.63 6.37
CA GLU A 65 25.88 28.31 5.44
C GLU A 65 25.21 26.96 5.81
N SER A 66 23.87 26.89 5.71
CA SER A 66 23.13 25.67 6.08
C SER A 66 23.47 24.51 5.15
N ALA A 67 23.60 23.31 5.71
CA ALA A 67 23.77 22.07 4.93
C ALA A 67 22.59 21.79 3.97
N GLN A 68 21.45 22.47 4.15
CA GLN A 68 20.30 22.40 3.24
C GLN A 68 20.39 23.34 2.03
N SER A 69 21.26 24.36 2.08
CA SER A 69 21.50 25.33 1.00
C SER A 69 22.83 25.10 0.29
N CYS A 70 23.87 24.72 1.02
CA CYS A 70 25.17 24.37 0.45
C CYS A 70 25.83 23.25 1.28
N TRP A 71 26.36 22.25 0.59
CA TRP A 71 27.02 21.11 1.22
C TRP A 71 28.35 20.82 0.53
N CYS A 72 29.42 20.74 1.32
CA CYS A 72 30.71 20.23 0.90
C CYS A 72 30.93 18.85 1.49
N GLU A 73 31.52 17.95 0.70
CA GLU A 73 31.91 16.63 1.17
C GLU A 73 33.05 16.77 2.21
N PRO A 74 32.87 16.25 3.44
CA PRO A 74 33.91 16.37 4.47
C PRO A 74 35.22 15.69 4.06
N GLY A 75 36.34 16.42 4.17
CA GLY A 75 37.66 15.90 3.85
C GLY A 75 37.97 15.81 2.34
N GLN A 76 37.15 16.43 1.48
CA GLN A 76 37.36 16.45 0.03
C GLN A 76 37.29 17.88 -0.50
N ASP A 77 38.47 18.50 -0.68
CA ASP A 77 38.56 19.88 -1.17
C ASP A 77 37.95 20.02 -2.58
N GLY A 78 37.11 21.05 -2.76
CA GLY A 78 36.49 21.38 -4.06
C GLY A 78 35.30 20.50 -4.47
N LYS A 79 34.85 19.58 -3.61
CA LYS A 79 33.62 18.80 -3.81
C LYS A 79 32.46 19.41 -3.03
N CYS A 80 31.92 20.49 -3.56
CA CYS A 80 30.80 21.20 -2.96
C CYS A 80 29.64 21.36 -3.94
N TRP A 81 28.43 21.38 -3.40
CA TRP A 81 27.20 21.58 -4.14
C TRP A 81 26.34 22.61 -3.43
N ARG A 82 25.74 23.51 -4.21
CA ARG A 82 24.80 24.52 -3.73
C ARG A 82 23.45 24.32 -4.38
N LYS A 83 22.39 24.36 -3.58
CA LYS A 83 21.02 24.32 -4.08
C LYS A 83 20.69 25.71 -4.63
N ALA A 84 20.48 25.80 -5.93
CA ALA A 84 20.21 27.07 -6.60
C ALA A 84 19.00 26.93 -7.53
N GLN A 85 18.40 28.06 -7.91
CA GLN A 85 17.36 28.11 -8.94
C GLN A 85 17.96 28.76 -10.19
N GLN A 86 17.86 28.10 -11.34
CA GLN A 86 18.34 28.64 -12.62
C GLN A 86 17.36 28.30 -13.74
N LYS A 87 17.37 29.12 -14.78
CA LYS A 87 16.57 28.94 -15.98
C LYS A 87 17.16 27.84 -16.87
N GLU A 88 16.38 26.83 -17.18
CA GLU A 88 16.81 25.70 -18.01
C GLU A 88 15.70 25.31 -19.01
N THR A 89 16.06 24.59 -20.07
CA THR A 89 15.09 24.03 -21.01
C THR A 89 14.58 22.68 -20.52
N VAL A 90 13.26 22.51 -20.44
CA VAL A 90 12.60 21.25 -20.04
C VAL A 90 11.63 20.77 -21.12
N HIS A 91 11.17 19.53 -21.00
CA HIS A 91 10.45 18.82 -22.06
C HIS A 91 9.03 18.34 -21.64
N HIS A 92 8.63 18.58 -20.38
CA HIS A 92 7.36 18.13 -19.78
C HIS A 92 7.06 16.65 -20.06
N ILE A 93 8.06 15.81 -19.82
CA ILE A 93 8.03 14.37 -20.15
C ILE A 93 7.11 13.60 -19.18
N LEU A 94 7.01 14.08 -17.94
CA LEU A 94 6.28 13.40 -16.87
C LEU A 94 4.98 14.16 -16.55
N LYS A 95 3.88 13.42 -16.48
CA LYS A 95 2.50 13.94 -16.33
C LYS A 95 2.29 14.78 -15.06
N ASP A 96 3.10 14.55 -14.03
CA ASP A 96 3.05 15.20 -12.72
C ASP A 96 3.99 16.41 -12.60
N GLY A 97 4.59 16.89 -13.72
CA GLY A 97 5.50 18.04 -13.73
C GLY A 97 6.83 17.77 -13.02
N SER A 98 7.14 16.50 -12.84
CA SER A 98 8.23 16.05 -11.98
C SER A 98 9.59 16.01 -12.69
N ASP A 99 9.61 16.48 -13.93
CA ASP A 99 10.76 16.88 -14.71
C ASP A 99 11.18 18.35 -14.49
N SER A 100 10.52 19.06 -13.56
CA SER A 100 10.94 20.35 -12.97
C SER A 100 12.31 20.33 -12.25
N THR A 101 13.06 19.23 -12.38
CA THR A 101 14.45 19.05 -11.94
C THR A 101 15.47 19.16 -13.07
N GLY A 102 15.03 19.33 -14.32
CA GLY A 102 15.88 19.37 -15.52
C GLY A 102 15.69 18.15 -16.42
N ALA A 103 15.97 18.33 -17.72
CA ALA A 103 15.70 17.31 -18.75
C ALA A 103 16.53 16.03 -18.57
N VAL A 104 17.79 16.15 -18.15
CA VAL A 104 18.69 15.00 -17.95
C VAL A 104 18.29 14.21 -16.71
N GLU A 105 17.91 14.90 -15.64
CA GLU A 105 17.43 14.35 -14.38
C GLU A 105 16.05 13.67 -14.54
N ALA A 106 15.18 14.24 -15.39
CA ALA A 106 13.90 13.64 -15.76
C ALA A 106 14.07 12.33 -16.54
N ILE A 107 15.06 12.26 -17.44
CA ILE A 107 15.42 11.04 -18.16
C ILE A 107 16.00 10.00 -17.19
N GLN A 108 16.84 10.42 -16.25
CA GLN A 108 17.34 9.53 -15.18
C GLN A 108 16.20 8.95 -14.34
N ARG A 109 15.08 9.66 -14.17
CA ARG A 109 13.91 9.18 -13.44
C ARG A 109 13.18 8.02 -14.15
N VAL A 110 13.25 7.94 -15.48
CA VAL A 110 12.81 6.76 -16.24
C VAL A 110 13.74 5.56 -15.96
N TYR A 111 15.04 5.83 -15.75
CA TYR A 111 16.01 4.84 -15.29
C TYR A 111 15.93 4.53 -13.78
N PHE A 112 15.25 5.33 -12.95
CA PHE A 112 15.11 5.08 -11.50
C PHE A 112 14.33 3.80 -11.16
N ASN A 113 13.55 3.25 -12.10
CA ASN A 113 12.99 1.89 -11.94
C ASN A 113 14.04 0.78 -12.16
N ILE A 114 15.24 1.10 -12.66
CA ILE A 114 16.38 0.19 -12.84
C ILE A 114 17.69 0.95 -12.50
N GLY A 115 18.01 1.02 -11.20
CA GLY A 115 19.40 1.20 -10.74
C GLY A 115 19.86 2.62 -10.45
N SER A 116 19.77 3.00 -9.17
CA SER A 116 20.61 4.04 -8.57
C SER A 116 21.14 3.56 -7.22
N CYS A 117 22.41 3.88 -6.91
CA CYS A 117 23.21 3.40 -5.77
C CYS A 117 23.55 1.90 -5.76
N SER A 118 23.47 1.24 -6.92
CA SER A 118 23.79 -0.17 -7.07
C SER A 118 25.22 -0.47 -6.60
N GLU A 119 26.22 0.29 -7.06
CA GLU A 119 27.63 0.09 -6.69
C GLU A 119 27.93 0.30 -5.20
N GLN A 120 27.23 1.24 -4.55
CA GLN A 120 27.45 1.59 -3.13
C GLN A 120 26.68 0.68 -2.16
N CYS A 121 25.57 0.08 -2.61
CA CYS A 121 24.60 -0.53 -1.69
C CYS A 121 24.37 -2.03 -1.90
N TRP A 122 24.37 -2.54 -3.14
CA TRP A 122 23.88 -3.90 -3.38
C TRP A 122 24.50 -4.67 -4.56
N VAL A 123 25.31 -4.06 -5.43
CA VAL A 123 26.02 -4.77 -6.52
C VAL A 123 27.04 -5.75 -5.98
N ASN A 124 27.68 -5.44 -4.84
CA ASN A 124 28.58 -6.37 -4.16
C ASN A 124 27.84 -7.52 -3.44
N HIS A 125 26.51 -7.45 -3.41
CA HIS A 125 25.62 -8.45 -2.85
C HIS A 125 24.95 -9.32 -3.93
N LEU A 126 25.25 -9.05 -5.21
CA LEU A 126 24.88 -9.86 -6.34
C LEU A 126 26.10 -10.62 -6.86
N THR A 127 25.84 -11.77 -7.48
CA THR A 127 26.88 -12.54 -8.17
C THR A 127 27.37 -11.78 -9.40
N ASP A 128 28.68 -11.56 -9.52
CA ASP A 128 29.28 -11.08 -10.77
C ASP A 128 29.04 -12.14 -11.85
N LEU A 129 28.17 -11.84 -12.81
CA LEU A 129 27.76 -12.77 -13.87
C LEU A 129 28.90 -13.19 -14.81
N ARG A 130 30.09 -12.59 -14.68
CA ARG A 130 31.31 -12.99 -15.40
C ARG A 130 32.14 -14.03 -14.63
N GLN A 131 31.81 -14.31 -13.37
CA GLN A 131 32.53 -15.29 -12.54
C GLN A 131 31.87 -16.67 -12.61
N LEU A 132 32.66 -17.68 -12.98
CA LEU A 132 32.23 -19.08 -13.11
C LEU A 132 32.68 -19.96 -11.93
N ASP A 133 33.53 -19.44 -11.03
CA ASP A 133 34.08 -20.17 -9.89
C ASP A 133 33.30 -19.88 -8.58
N PRO A 134 32.65 -20.88 -7.96
CA PRO A 134 31.86 -20.69 -6.77
C PRO A 134 32.63 -20.33 -5.50
N HIS A 135 33.96 -20.38 -5.54
CA HIS A 135 34.83 -20.02 -4.42
C HIS A 135 35.47 -18.63 -4.55
N SER A 136 35.16 -17.90 -5.63
CA SER A 136 35.68 -16.55 -5.89
C SER A 136 34.99 -15.48 -5.04
N ARG A 137 35.70 -14.36 -4.80
CA ARG A 137 35.18 -13.21 -4.05
C ARG A 137 34.04 -12.55 -4.85
N ASN A 138 32.88 -12.32 -4.21
CA ASN A 138 31.61 -11.86 -4.80
C ASN A 138 30.82 -12.92 -5.60
N PHE A 139 31.04 -14.20 -5.30
CA PHE A 139 30.18 -15.29 -5.77
C PHE A 139 28.99 -15.54 -4.82
N GLY A 140 27.78 -15.66 -5.37
CA GLY A 140 26.54 -15.82 -4.61
C GLY A 140 25.78 -14.52 -4.37
N GLN A 141 24.48 -14.62 -4.03
CA GLN A 141 23.70 -13.48 -3.56
C GLN A 141 23.75 -13.43 -2.04
N THR A 142 23.99 -12.24 -1.47
CA THR A 142 24.00 -12.05 -0.01
C THR A 142 23.02 -10.94 0.40
N PRO A 143 22.50 -10.95 1.62
CA PRO A 143 21.70 -9.84 2.12
C PRO A 143 22.54 -8.55 2.21
N PHE A 144 21.95 -7.40 1.90
CA PHE A 144 22.60 -6.09 2.07
C PHE A 144 22.01 -5.29 3.24
N ASP A 145 22.82 -4.42 3.85
CA ASP A 145 22.45 -3.63 5.03
C ASP A 145 21.71 -2.33 4.62
N ILE A 146 20.42 -2.27 4.92
CA ILE A 146 19.57 -1.09 4.68
C ILE A 146 20.07 0.14 5.46
N GLY A 147 20.60 -0.05 6.67
CA GLY A 147 21.19 1.01 7.48
C GLY A 147 22.43 1.60 6.82
N GLN A 148 23.24 0.78 6.16
CA GLN A 148 24.36 1.23 5.34
C GLN A 148 23.88 2.03 4.13
N CYS A 149 22.85 1.55 3.42
CA CYS A 149 22.27 2.24 2.28
C CYS A 149 21.76 3.65 2.65
N ARG A 150 21.12 3.78 3.82
CA ARG A 150 20.68 5.07 4.37
C ARG A 150 21.84 6.00 4.67
N ARG A 151 22.97 5.50 5.17
CA ARG A 151 24.15 6.32 5.47
C ARG A 151 24.85 6.78 4.19
N ASP A 152 25.08 5.85 3.27
CA ASP A 152 26.06 6.00 2.20
C ASP A 152 25.44 6.47 0.87
N CYS A 153 24.11 6.42 0.74
CA CYS A 153 23.39 6.90 -0.43
C CYS A 153 22.40 8.03 -0.06
N PRO A 154 22.77 9.31 -0.25
CA PRO A 154 21.85 10.44 -0.07
C PRO A 154 20.58 10.35 -0.93
N ASN A 155 20.68 9.72 -2.11
CA ASN A 155 19.54 9.49 -3.00
C ASN A 155 18.58 8.42 -2.46
N PHE A 156 19.05 7.44 -1.67
CA PHE A 156 18.21 6.44 -1.01
C PHE A 156 17.35 7.10 0.07
N ARG A 157 17.95 7.99 0.87
CA ARG A 157 17.22 8.83 1.82
C ARG A 157 16.21 9.75 1.14
N ALA A 158 16.60 10.42 0.06
CA ALA A 158 15.68 11.30 -0.69
C ALA A 158 14.47 10.57 -1.31
N ILE A 159 14.58 9.25 -1.55
CA ILE A 159 13.47 8.39 -1.99
C ILE A 159 12.62 7.95 -0.80
N GLU A 160 13.23 7.54 0.32
CA GLU A 160 12.50 7.23 1.56
C GLU A 160 11.72 8.45 2.06
N ASP A 161 12.32 9.64 1.99
CA ASP A 161 11.70 10.93 2.33
C ASP A 161 10.57 11.33 1.36
N ARG A 162 10.46 10.65 0.21
CA ARG A 162 9.40 10.83 -0.80
C ARG A 162 8.38 9.69 -0.82
N LEU A 163 8.45 8.73 0.13
CA LEU A 163 7.35 7.78 0.37
C LEU A 163 6.11 8.59 0.80
N PRO A 164 5.01 8.56 0.03
CA PRO A 164 4.00 9.61 0.12
C PRO A 164 3.15 9.53 1.39
N ASN A 165 3.12 10.66 2.08
CA ASN A 165 1.99 11.17 2.84
C ASN A 165 0.82 11.44 1.86
N ILE A 166 -0.07 10.47 1.69
CA ILE A 166 -1.16 10.52 0.69
C ILE A 166 -2.13 11.68 0.97
N THR A 167 -2.30 12.09 2.23
CA THR A 167 -3.24 13.16 2.62
C THR A 167 -2.61 14.55 2.71
N GLY A 168 -1.30 14.71 2.53
CA GLY A 168 -0.61 15.99 2.68
C GLY A 168 -0.44 16.52 4.13
N GLU A 169 -0.92 15.82 5.16
CA GLU A 169 -0.96 16.30 6.57
C GLU A 169 0.16 15.78 7.50
N GLY A 170 1.07 14.95 6.98
CA GLY A 170 2.19 14.34 7.70
C GLY A 170 1.87 12.92 8.17
N ASN A 171 2.87 12.16 8.63
CA ASN A 171 2.73 10.77 9.05
C ASN A 171 2.15 10.60 10.47
N GLY A 172 1.75 11.70 11.12
CA GLY A 172 1.19 11.69 12.46
C GLY A 172 -0.29 11.29 12.44
N ASP A 173 -0.67 10.33 13.29
CA ASP A 173 -2.07 10.01 13.55
C ASP A 173 -2.67 11.04 14.52
N GLN A 174 -3.41 12.00 13.97
CA GLN A 174 -4.04 13.07 14.75
C GLN A 174 -5.34 12.61 15.43
N ASN A 175 -5.96 11.53 14.95
CA ASN A 175 -7.23 11.02 15.47
C ASN A 175 -7.02 9.93 16.54
N GLY A 176 -6.05 9.04 16.31
CA GLY A 176 -5.76 7.89 17.16
C GLY A 176 -6.41 6.58 16.73
N HIS A 177 -7.34 6.62 15.77
CA HIS A 177 -8.00 5.42 15.24
C HIS A 177 -7.03 4.50 14.50
N GLY A 178 -6.14 5.04 13.66
CA GLY A 178 -5.14 4.25 12.94
C GLY A 178 -4.12 3.61 13.89
N THR A 179 -3.70 4.34 14.92
CA THR A 179 -2.81 3.85 15.99
C THR A 179 -3.46 2.69 16.75
N HIS A 180 -4.75 2.81 17.08
CA HIS A 180 -5.50 1.75 17.75
C HIS A 180 -5.59 0.50 16.87
N CYS A 181 -5.95 0.64 15.60
CA CYS A 181 -6.03 -0.47 14.65
C CYS A 181 -4.67 -1.16 14.45
N ALA A 182 -3.60 -0.39 14.26
CA ALA A 182 -2.23 -0.91 14.13
C ALA A 182 -1.79 -1.67 15.40
N GLY A 183 -2.11 -1.12 16.57
CA GLY A 183 -1.87 -1.77 17.86
C GLY A 183 -2.59 -3.10 18.00
N THR A 184 -3.82 -3.23 17.48
CA THR A 184 -4.58 -4.48 17.52
C THR A 184 -3.95 -5.56 16.63
N ILE A 185 -3.37 -5.18 15.49
CA ILE A 185 -2.70 -6.14 14.60
C ILE A 185 -1.37 -6.59 15.20
N PHE A 186 -0.47 -5.67 15.52
CA PHE A 186 0.94 -5.98 15.81
C PHE A 186 1.53 -5.21 17.00
N GLY A 187 0.69 -4.54 17.79
CA GLY A 187 1.13 -3.81 18.99
C GLY A 187 1.68 -4.76 20.05
N ARG A 188 2.82 -4.39 20.64
CA ARG A 188 3.39 -5.12 21.78
C ARG A 188 2.52 -4.95 23.02
N SER A 189 2.61 -5.92 23.93
CA SER A 189 2.00 -5.81 25.25
C SER A 189 2.42 -4.54 26.00
N VAL A 190 1.44 -3.86 26.61
CA VAL A 190 1.62 -2.63 27.40
C VAL A 190 1.15 -2.90 28.83
N ASN A 191 2.04 -2.74 29.81
CA ASN A 191 1.74 -2.97 31.24
C ASN A 191 1.07 -4.33 31.52
N GLY A 192 1.57 -5.39 30.89
CA GLY A 192 1.03 -6.75 31.02
C GLY A 192 -0.27 -7.01 30.25
N THR A 193 -0.84 -6.01 29.57
CA THR A 193 -2.00 -6.18 28.70
C THR A 193 -1.54 -6.45 27.27
N ARG A 194 -1.87 -7.63 26.74
CA ARG A 194 -1.64 -7.96 25.32
C ARG A 194 -2.66 -7.22 24.45
N ILE A 195 -2.18 -6.61 23.37
CA ILE A 195 -3.04 -5.89 22.41
C ILE A 195 -2.87 -6.41 20.98
N GLY A 196 -1.67 -6.82 20.58
CA GLY A 196 -1.39 -7.34 19.25
C GLY A 196 -1.80 -8.80 19.09
N VAL A 197 -2.55 -9.08 18.04
CA VAL A 197 -2.83 -10.45 17.60
C VAL A 197 -1.55 -11.11 17.05
N ALA A 198 -0.82 -10.40 16.19
CA ALA A 198 0.38 -10.84 15.48
C ALA A 198 1.59 -9.93 15.78
N GLU A 199 2.09 -9.97 17.02
CA GLU A 199 3.24 -9.15 17.48
C GLU A 199 4.55 -9.39 16.69
N GLY A 200 4.63 -10.51 15.95
CA GLY A 200 5.78 -10.88 15.12
C GLY A 200 5.82 -10.21 13.73
N VAL A 201 4.84 -9.38 13.37
CA VAL A 201 4.87 -8.63 12.11
C VAL A 201 6.05 -7.65 12.11
N ASN A 202 6.98 -7.85 11.18
CA ASN A 202 8.22 -7.08 11.08
C ASN A 202 8.20 -6.00 9.98
N LYS A 203 7.20 -6.05 9.08
CA LYS A 203 6.97 -5.05 8.03
C LYS A 203 5.50 -4.65 8.04
N ALA A 204 5.22 -3.42 8.45
CA ALA A 204 3.90 -2.81 8.39
C ALA A 204 3.88 -1.70 7.33
N LEU A 205 2.83 -1.68 6.52
CA LEU A 205 2.59 -0.67 5.50
C LEU A 205 1.40 0.17 5.95
N ILE A 206 1.64 1.42 6.34
CA ILE A 206 0.61 2.31 6.90
C ILE A 206 0.23 3.35 5.84
N GLY A 207 -0.84 3.04 5.08
CA GLY A 207 -1.44 3.98 4.14
C GLY A 207 -2.41 4.91 4.85
N LYS A 208 -2.01 6.16 5.13
CA LYS A 208 -2.93 7.18 5.64
C LYS A 208 -3.80 7.66 4.50
N VAL A 209 -5.09 7.31 4.53
CA VAL A 209 -6.08 7.68 3.48
C VAL A 209 -7.26 8.48 4.04
N ILE A 210 -7.19 8.86 5.32
CA ILE A 210 -8.20 9.71 5.97
C ILE A 210 -7.44 10.82 6.71
N GLY A 211 -7.72 12.05 6.31
CA GLY A 211 -7.28 13.28 6.95
C GLY A 211 -8.39 13.91 7.80
N ASN A 212 -8.15 15.12 8.30
CA ASN A 212 -9.15 15.84 9.10
C ASN A 212 -10.42 16.21 8.33
N GLN A 213 -10.34 16.27 7.00
CA GLN A 213 -11.47 16.57 6.11
C GLN A 213 -12.12 15.30 5.52
N GLY A 214 -11.77 14.12 6.04
CA GLY A 214 -12.18 12.84 5.48
C GLY A 214 -11.13 12.28 4.53
N GLY A 215 -11.55 11.35 3.68
CA GLY A 215 -10.71 10.72 2.66
C GLY A 215 -11.52 10.44 1.40
N SER A 216 -10.86 10.15 0.30
CA SER A 216 -11.50 9.90 -0.99
C SER A 216 -11.27 8.48 -1.49
N SER A 217 -12.14 8.04 -2.40
CA SER A 217 -12.09 6.68 -2.93
C SER A 217 -10.85 6.42 -3.80
N ASP A 218 -10.30 7.45 -4.44
CA ASP A 218 -9.03 7.40 -5.16
C ASP A 218 -7.83 7.29 -4.22
N GLU A 219 -7.81 7.97 -3.06
CA GLU A 219 -6.78 7.77 -2.03
C GLU A 219 -6.77 6.34 -1.51
N ILE A 220 -7.95 5.77 -1.26
CA ILE A 220 -8.11 4.36 -0.85
C ILE A 220 -7.57 3.42 -1.94
N CYS A 221 -7.96 3.63 -3.20
CA CYS A 221 -7.49 2.79 -4.32
C CYS A 221 -5.97 2.86 -4.49
N ASN A 222 -5.40 4.07 -4.41
CA ASN A 222 -3.96 4.28 -4.50
C ASN A 222 -3.22 3.59 -3.35
N ALA A 223 -3.74 3.64 -2.12
CA ALA A 223 -3.14 2.96 -0.98
C ALA A 223 -3.22 1.44 -1.09
N MET A 224 -4.32 0.88 -1.63
CA MET A 224 -4.43 -0.56 -1.88
C MET A 224 -3.38 -1.03 -2.90
N LEU A 225 -3.23 -0.32 -4.02
CA LEU A 225 -2.23 -0.63 -5.04
C LEU A 225 -0.80 -0.48 -4.49
N TRP A 226 -0.53 0.63 -3.78
CA TRP A 226 0.75 0.86 -3.11
C TRP A 226 1.10 -0.27 -2.13
N ALA A 227 0.14 -0.73 -1.33
CA ALA A 227 0.35 -1.82 -0.38
C ALA A 227 0.72 -3.12 -1.11
N VAL A 228 0.02 -3.45 -2.20
CA VAL A 228 0.32 -4.62 -3.04
C VAL A 228 1.71 -4.50 -3.67
N ASP A 229 2.03 -3.36 -4.26
CA ASP A 229 3.33 -3.10 -4.89
C ASP A 229 4.50 -3.17 -3.90
N ASN A 230 4.23 -2.90 -2.62
CA ASN A 230 5.20 -3.02 -1.53
C ASN A 230 5.17 -4.40 -0.84
N GLY A 231 4.46 -5.38 -1.41
CA GLY A 231 4.48 -6.76 -0.97
C GLY A 231 3.58 -7.06 0.23
N ALA A 232 2.47 -6.34 0.41
CA ALA A 232 1.48 -6.67 1.44
C ALA A 232 0.87 -8.06 1.22
N ASN A 233 0.88 -8.90 2.25
CA ASN A 233 0.09 -10.15 2.25
C ASN A 233 -1.34 -9.97 2.74
N VAL A 234 -1.54 -8.98 3.60
CA VAL A 234 -2.81 -8.68 4.24
C VAL A 234 -2.99 -7.17 4.20
N ILE A 235 -4.14 -6.73 3.70
CA ILE A 235 -4.56 -5.32 3.74
C ILE A 235 -5.75 -5.26 4.71
N SER A 236 -5.69 -4.35 5.69
CA SER A 236 -6.75 -4.12 6.67
C SER A 236 -7.33 -2.72 6.48
N MET A 237 -8.61 -2.62 6.17
CA MET A 237 -9.29 -1.35 5.91
C MET A 237 -10.41 -1.10 6.92
N SER A 238 -10.10 -0.35 7.96
CA SER A 238 -11.05 0.03 9.01
C SER A 238 -11.83 1.31 8.66
N LEU A 239 -12.38 1.37 7.45
CA LEU A 239 -13.08 2.53 6.86
C LEU A 239 -14.31 2.10 6.05
N GLY A 240 -15.18 3.06 5.72
CA GLY A 240 -16.37 2.84 4.90
C GLY A 240 -16.81 4.11 4.18
N ILE A 241 -17.74 3.99 3.23
CA ILE A 241 -18.32 5.12 2.51
C ILE A 241 -19.51 5.69 3.28
N ASP A 242 -19.41 6.96 3.70
CA ASP A 242 -20.47 7.68 4.42
C ASP A 242 -21.55 8.19 3.46
N PHE A 243 -22.50 7.31 3.10
CA PHE A 243 -23.63 7.67 2.27
C PHE A 243 -24.48 8.79 2.89
N PRO A 244 -24.95 8.72 4.16
CA PRO A 244 -25.72 9.80 4.77
C PRO A 244 -24.98 11.14 4.81
N GLY A 245 -23.68 11.13 5.12
CA GLY A 245 -22.84 12.31 5.09
C GLY A 245 -22.75 12.92 3.70
N PHE A 246 -22.65 12.10 2.65
CA PHE A 246 -22.64 12.60 1.27
C PHE A 246 -24.00 13.16 0.82
N VAL A 247 -25.11 12.54 1.23
CA VAL A 247 -26.46 13.10 1.03
C VAL A 247 -26.55 14.49 1.67
N LYS A 248 -26.11 14.62 2.92
CA LYS A 248 -26.12 15.88 3.65
C LYS A 248 -25.24 16.94 2.98
N LEU A 249 -24.03 16.57 2.56
CA LEU A 249 -23.13 17.47 1.82
C LEU A 249 -23.80 18.01 0.54
N LEU A 250 -24.52 17.17 -0.20
CA LEU A 250 -25.24 17.61 -1.39
C LEU A 250 -26.41 18.55 -1.02
N GLN A 251 -27.16 18.25 0.03
CA GLN A 251 -28.22 19.14 0.52
C GLN A 251 -27.68 20.51 0.95
N ASP A 252 -26.56 20.53 1.68
CA ASP A 252 -25.88 21.75 2.11
C ASP A 252 -25.39 22.57 0.90
N ASN A 253 -25.11 21.92 -0.24
CA ASN A 253 -24.79 22.55 -1.52
C ASN A 253 -26.02 22.93 -2.37
N GLY A 254 -27.23 22.88 -1.80
CA GLY A 254 -28.47 23.33 -2.43
C GLY A 254 -29.22 22.29 -3.26
N PHE A 255 -28.82 21.02 -3.22
CA PHE A 255 -29.57 19.95 -3.88
C PHE A 255 -30.85 19.60 -3.10
N PRO A 256 -32.01 19.44 -3.77
CA PRO A 256 -33.22 18.91 -3.14
C PRO A 256 -32.96 17.52 -2.52
N PRO A 257 -33.62 17.14 -1.41
CA PRO A 257 -33.34 15.90 -0.70
C PRO A 257 -33.37 14.63 -1.56
N GLU A 258 -34.36 14.49 -2.42
CA GLU A 258 -34.52 13.32 -3.32
C GLU A 258 -33.39 13.24 -4.36
N LEU A 259 -32.96 14.39 -4.90
CA LEU A 259 -31.87 14.47 -5.86
C LEU A 259 -30.52 14.22 -5.19
N ALA A 260 -30.31 14.73 -3.98
CA ALA A 260 -29.14 14.48 -3.16
C ALA A 260 -28.99 12.97 -2.86
N ALA A 261 -30.09 12.33 -2.43
CA ALA A 261 -30.11 10.89 -2.18
C ALA A 261 -29.80 10.07 -3.43
N THR A 262 -30.39 10.44 -4.58
CA THR A 262 -30.16 9.76 -5.86
C THR A 262 -28.70 9.87 -6.30
N ARG A 263 -28.10 11.06 -6.24
CA ARG A 263 -26.69 11.26 -6.58
C ARG A 263 -25.74 10.56 -5.62
N ALA A 264 -26.04 10.57 -4.32
CA ALA A 264 -25.26 9.81 -3.36
C ALA A 264 -25.31 8.30 -3.67
N LEU A 265 -26.45 7.79 -4.14
CA LEU A 265 -26.62 6.38 -4.48
C LEU A 265 -25.84 6.00 -5.73
N GLU A 266 -25.79 6.89 -6.73
CA GLU A 266 -24.93 6.73 -7.90
C GLU A 266 -23.45 6.61 -7.48
N GLY A 267 -22.98 7.50 -6.61
CA GLY A 267 -21.62 7.46 -6.07
C GLY A 267 -21.33 6.20 -5.26
N TYR A 268 -22.27 5.79 -4.41
CA TYR A 268 -22.17 4.56 -3.63
C TYR A 268 -22.04 3.32 -4.52
N ARG A 269 -22.89 3.19 -5.55
CA ARG A 269 -22.82 2.10 -6.53
C ARG A 269 -21.53 2.12 -7.33
N ALA A 270 -21.06 3.30 -7.74
CA ALA A 270 -19.80 3.45 -8.46
C ALA A 270 -18.62 2.99 -7.60
N ASN A 271 -18.63 3.30 -6.29
CA ASN A 271 -17.61 2.85 -5.35
C ASN A 271 -17.63 1.34 -5.17
N THR A 272 -18.80 0.70 -5.04
CA THR A 272 -18.89 -0.77 -5.01
C THR A 272 -18.20 -1.39 -6.23
N GLN A 273 -18.57 -0.92 -7.43
CA GLN A 273 -17.98 -1.42 -8.68
C GLN A 273 -16.47 -1.17 -8.74
N LEU A 274 -16.01 0.01 -8.32
CA LEU A 274 -14.59 0.35 -8.28
C LEU A 274 -13.80 -0.63 -7.41
N PHE A 275 -14.26 -0.86 -6.18
CA PHE A 275 -13.59 -1.77 -5.25
C PHE A 275 -13.64 -3.22 -5.72
N GLU A 276 -14.73 -3.68 -6.35
CA GLU A 276 -14.81 -5.01 -6.97
C GLU A 276 -13.78 -5.19 -8.08
N ARG A 277 -13.66 -4.20 -8.99
CA ARG A 277 -12.68 -4.26 -10.09
C ARG A 277 -11.26 -4.22 -9.56
N LEU A 278 -11.00 -3.41 -8.54
CA LEU A 278 -9.69 -3.31 -7.92
C LEU A 278 -9.32 -4.60 -7.17
N ALA A 279 -10.22 -5.17 -6.39
CA ALA A 279 -10.01 -6.45 -5.71
C ALA A 279 -9.78 -7.59 -6.72
N SER A 280 -10.53 -7.60 -7.83
CA SER A 280 -10.33 -8.54 -8.94
C SER A 280 -8.95 -8.40 -9.58
N LEU A 281 -8.48 -7.17 -9.81
CA LEU A 281 -7.14 -6.89 -10.32
C LEU A 281 -6.05 -7.39 -9.35
N ILE A 282 -6.19 -7.10 -8.05
CA ILE A 282 -5.24 -7.54 -7.01
C ILE A 282 -5.20 -9.07 -6.95
N LYS A 283 -6.36 -9.73 -6.98
CA LYS A 283 -6.47 -11.20 -7.02
C LYS A 283 -5.81 -11.79 -8.26
N ALA A 284 -5.97 -11.18 -9.42
CA ALA A 284 -5.31 -11.63 -10.65
C ALA A 284 -3.78 -11.46 -10.57
N ARG A 285 -3.29 -10.34 -10.02
CA ARG A 285 -1.85 -10.10 -9.80
C ARG A 285 -1.24 -11.11 -8.83
N ALA A 286 -1.97 -11.52 -7.80
CA ALA A 286 -1.51 -12.47 -6.79
C ALA A 286 -1.09 -13.84 -7.36
N ALA A 287 -1.53 -14.20 -8.58
CA ALA A 287 -1.11 -15.44 -9.25
C ALA A 287 0.34 -15.39 -9.76
N PHE A 288 0.89 -14.19 -9.97
CA PHE A 288 2.22 -13.97 -10.56
C PHE A 288 3.14 -13.10 -9.68
N ALA A 289 2.61 -12.62 -8.55
CA ALA A 289 3.29 -11.72 -7.62
C ALA A 289 3.03 -12.15 -6.17
N GLN A 290 3.04 -11.21 -5.24
CA GLN A 290 2.78 -11.46 -3.82
C GLN A 290 1.30 -11.84 -3.60
N PRO A 291 0.99 -12.91 -2.85
CA PRO A 291 -0.39 -13.21 -2.48
C PRO A 291 -0.90 -12.19 -1.46
N THR A 292 -2.01 -11.52 -1.78
CA THR A 292 -2.64 -10.51 -0.94
C THR A 292 -4.11 -10.85 -0.68
N VAL A 293 -4.56 -10.71 0.57
CA VAL A 293 -5.97 -10.77 0.97
C VAL A 293 -6.37 -9.43 1.60
N ILE A 294 -7.56 -8.96 1.26
CA ILE A 294 -8.08 -7.64 1.68
C ILE A 294 -9.21 -7.87 2.67
N PHE A 295 -9.15 -7.20 3.82
CA PHE A 295 -10.18 -7.18 4.85
C PHE A 295 -10.73 -5.77 5.01
N ALA A 296 -12.04 -5.65 5.20
CA ALA A 296 -12.66 -4.35 5.47
C ALA A 296 -13.79 -4.44 6.50
N ALA A 297 -13.97 -3.35 7.23
CA ALA A 297 -15.01 -3.21 8.25
C ALA A 297 -16.41 -3.26 7.63
N ALA A 298 -17.31 -4.05 8.20
CA ALA A 298 -18.66 -4.22 7.64
C ALA A 298 -19.51 -2.93 7.63
N GLY A 299 -19.23 -1.98 8.53
CA GLY A 299 -20.02 -0.77 8.75
C GLY A 299 -20.65 -0.74 10.15
N ASN A 300 -21.05 0.45 10.61
CA ASN A 300 -21.56 0.67 11.97
C ASN A 300 -22.94 1.35 11.98
N GLU A 301 -23.73 1.19 10.92
CA GLU A 301 -24.95 1.96 10.68
C GLU A 301 -26.22 1.26 11.19
N SER A 302 -26.13 -0.01 11.59
CA SER A 302 -27.26 -0.71 12.22
C SER A 302 -27.59 -0.13 13.59
N ARG A 303 -28.84 -0.27 14.03
CA ARG A 303 -29.35 0.29 15.30
C ARG A 303 -30.24 -0.72 16.02
N ARG A 304 -29.70 -1.93 16.20
CA ARG A 304 -30.42 -3.07 16.81
C ARG A 304 -30.80 -2.84 18.26
N ASP A 305 -30.11 -1.93 18.94
CA ASP A 305 -30.39 -1.48 20.30
C ASP A 305 -31.64 -0.59 20.39
N GLU A 306 -31.99 0.10 19.31
CA GLU A 306 -33.23 0.88 19.20
C GLU A 306 -34.39 0.04 18.66
N ASN A 307 -34.12 -0.73 17.61
CA ASN A 307 -35.08 -1.67 17.06
C ASN A 307 -34.32 -2.85 16.45
N PRO A 308 -34.58 -4.09 16.86
CA PRO A 308 -33.91 -5.28 16.32
C PRO A 308 -33.95 -5.39 14.80
N GLU A 309 -34.99 -4.86 14.16
CA GLU A 309 -35.20 -4.87 12.70
C GLU A 309 -34.44 -3.75 11.96
N TRP A 310 -33.79 -2.81 12.68
CA TRP A 310 -33.06 -1.70 12.07
C TRP A 310 -31.63 -2.12 11.75
N GLU A 311 -31.54 -2.90 10.67
CA GLU A 311 -30.31 -3.48 10.17
C GLU A 311 -29.90 -2.83 8.86
N ILE A 312 -28.59 -2.60 8.71
CA ILE A 312 -27.97 -2.12 7.47
C ILE A 312 -27.04 -3.21 6.97
N ALA A 313 -27.10 -3.50 5.67
CA ALA A 313 -26.20 -4.46 5.04
C ALA A 313 -24.77 -3.92 4.99
N VAL A 314 -23.79 -4.81 4.85
CA VAL A 314 -22.38 -4.46 4.65
C VAL A 314 -22.22 -3.32 3.62
N SER A 315 -21.41 -2.32 3.94
CA SER A 315 -21.17 -1.15 3.10
C SER A 315 -19.82 -1.24 2.34
N PRO A 316 -19.63 -0.48 1.25
CA PRO A 316 -18.34 -0.34 0.58
C PRO A 316 -17.27 0.25 1.53
N PRO A 317 -16.02 -0.21 1.42
CA PRO A 317 -15.52 -1.18 0.44
C PRO A 317 -15.83 -2.65 0.78
N ALA A 318 -16.25 -2.96 2.00
CA ALA A 318 -16.37 -4.34 2.49
C ALA A 318 -17.37 -5.21 1.73
N VAL A 319 -18.39 -4.63 1.10
CA VAL A 319 -19.38 -5.38 0.30
C VAL A 319 -18.82 -5.86 -1.04
N ALA A 320 -17.69 -5.31 -1.50
CA ALA A 320 -17.13 -5.64 -2.81
C ALA A 320 -16.59 -7.07 -2.85
N GLU A 321 -16.95 -7.82 -3.89
CA GLU A 321 -16.42 -9.16 -4.13
C GLU A 321 -14.88 -9.16 -4.17
N GLY A 322 -14.28 -10.12 -3.45
CA GLY A 322 -12.82 -10.22 -3.29
C GLY A 322 -12.28 -9.48 -2.07
N ILE A 323 -13.12 -8.76 -1.32
CA ILE A 323 -12.82 -8.20 -0.02
C ILE A 323 -13.55 -9.02 1.05
N VAL A 324 -12.86 -9.38 2.12
CA VAL A 324 -13.42 -10.12 3.25
C VAL A 324 -14.02 -9.12 4.24
N SER A 325 -15.34 -9.07 4.35
CA SER A 325 -16.05 -8.20 5.29
C SER A 325 -16.03 -8.77 6.70
N VAL A 326 -15.84 -7.88 7.69
CA VAL A 326 -15.68 -8.26 9.10
C VAL A 326 -16.72 -7.58 9.99
N ALA A 327 -17.62 -8.36 10.56
CA ALA A 327 -18.59 -7.93 11.56
C ALA A 327 -17.97 -7.79 12.96
N ALA A 328 -18.59 -6.94 13.78
CA ALA A 328 -18.17 -6.70 15.17
C ALA A 328 -18.97 -7.56 16.14
N VAL A 329 -18.26 -8.26 17.03
CA VAL A 329 -18.88 -8.98 18.13
C VAL A 329 -18.32 -8.50 19.48
N GLY A 330 -19.15 -8.62 20.51
CA GLY A 330 -18.78 -8.35 21.90
C GLY A 330 -18.96 -9.60 22.76
N GLU A 331 -18.18 -9.66 23.84
CA GLU A 331 -18.35 -10.71 24.85
C GLU A 331 -19.51 -10.36 25.79
N GLN A 332 -20.40 -11.33 26.01
CA GLN A 332 -21.47 -11.26 27.00
C GLN A 332 -21.42 -12.53 27.86
N GLY A 333 -20.80 -12.45 29.03
CA GLY A 333 -20.57 -13.63 29.87
C GLY A 333 -19.51 -14.53 29.25
N GLN A 334 -19.87 -15.76 28.86
CA GLN A 334 -18.96 -16.72 28.22
C GLN A 334 -19.26 -16.94 26.73
N VAL A 335 -20.13 -16.11 26.15
CA VAL A 335 -20.55 -16.20 24.75
C VAL A 335 -20.33 -14.87 24.03
N TYR A 336 -20.29 -14.92 22.70
CA TYR A 336 -20.25 -13.75 21.84
C TYR A 336 -21.64 -13.35 21.36
N THR A 337 -21.85 -12.05 21.23
CA THR A 337 -23.05 -11.46 20.64
C THR A 337 -22.67 -10.49 19.54
N VAL A 338 -23.50 -10.40 18.51
CA VAL A 338 -23.35 -9.40 17.44
C VAL A 338 -23.50 -8.01 18.05
N ALA A 339 -22.56 -7.13 17.76
CA ALA A 339 -22.63 -5.75 18.26
C ALA A 339 -23.86 -5.05 17.64
N PRO A 340 -24.68 -4.31 18.42
CA PRO A 340 -25.91 -3.71 17.90
C PRO A 340 -25.74 -2.76 16.72
N PHE A 341 -24.54 -2.17 16.59
CA PHE A 341 -24.17 -1.29 15.49
C PHE A 341 -23.65 -2.02 14.24
N SER A 342 -23.24 -3.28 14.37
CA SER A 342 -22.58 -3.99 13.27
C SER A 342 -23.56 -4.22 12.12
N ASN A 343 -23.16 -3.84 10.92
CA ASN A 343 -23.91 -4.18 9.71
C ASN A 343 -23.96 -5.69 9.49
N THR A 344 -25.06 -6.14 8.89
CA THR A 344 -25.38 -7.55 8.61
C THR A 344 -24.87 -8.01 7.25
N GLY A 345 -24.66 -9.32 7.07
CA GLY A 345 -24.19 -9.93 5.83
C GLY A 345 -22.66 -10.01 5.70
N ALA A 346 -21.92 -10.02 6.81
CA ALA A 346 -20.47 -10.11 6.79
C ALA A 346 -19.96 -11.52 6.46
N ASN A 347 -18.71 -11.65 5.99
CA ASN A 347 -18.11 -12.95 5.70
C ASN A 347 -17.63 -13.68 6.97
N ILE A 348 -17.10 -12.91 7.93
CA ILE A 348 -16.59 -13.38 9.21
C ILE A 348 -16.84 -12.32 10.29
N ALA A 349 -16.60 -12.67 11.55
CA ALA A 349 -16.65 -11.75 12.68
C ALA A 349 -15.33 -11.71 13.46
N GLY A 350 -15.10 -10.58 14.13
CA GLY A 350 -13.98 -10.36 15.05
C GLY A 350 -14.39 -9.51 16.26
N PRO A 351 -13.57 -9.50 17.34
CA PRO A 351 -13.85 -8.66 18.52
C PRO A 351 -13.90 -7.18 18.14
N GLY A 352 -15.04 -6.54 18.38
CA GLY A 352 -15.29 -5.15 18.00
C GLY A 352 -15.94 -4.30 19.11
N VAL A 353 -16.15 -4.87 20.30
CA VAL A 353 -16.71 -4.16 21.46
C VAL A 353 -15.70 -4.20 22.61
N ASN A 354 -15.49 -3.05 23.25
CA ASN A 354 -14.55 -2.83 24.36
C ASN A 354 -13.11 -3.27 24.04
N VAL A 355 -12.65 -3.01 22.81
CA VAL A 355 -11.32 -3.42 22.36
C VAL A 355 -10.26 -2.46 22.88
N SER A 356 -9.42 -2.93 23.80
CA SER A 356 -8.27 -2.19 24.31
C SER A 356 -7.08 -2.28 23.37
N SER A 357 -6.54 -1.14 22.93
CA SER A 357 -5.35 -1.07 22.08
C SER A 357 -4.59 0.24 22.28
N ALA A 358 -3.52 0.45 21.50
CA ALA A 358 -2.62 1.58 21.60
C ALA A 358 -3.33 2.93 21.43
N ARG A 359 -2.92 3.91 22.25
CA ARG A 359 -3.41 5.30 22.20
C ARG A 359 -2.29 6.23 21.72
N VAL A 360 -2.63 7.22 20.90
CA VAL A 360 -1.72 8.33 20.56
C VAL A 360 -1.27 9.06 21.82
N GLY A 361 0.02 9.36 21.92
CA GLY A 361 0.63 9.92 23.13
C GLY A 361 0.95 8.89 24.22
N GLY A 362 0.71 7.59 23.97
CA GLY A 362 1.05 6.50 24.86
C GLY A 362 -0.12 5.95 25.68
N GLY A 363 0.07 4.74 26.21
CA GLY A 363 -0.94 4.02 26.98
C GLY A 363 -1.97 3.30 26.11
N LEU A 364 -3.09 2.93 26.74
CA LEU A 364 -4.16 2.15 26.12
C LEU A 364 -5.46 2.95 26.08
N ARG A 365 -6.31 2.64 25.09
CA ARG A 365 -7.68 3.15 24.97
C ARG A 365 -8.60 2.04 24.49
N SER A 366 -9.81 2.00 25.03
CA SER A 366 -10.88 1.12 24.57
C SER A 366 -11.72 1.81 23.48
N LEU A 367 -12.02 1.10 22.39
CA LEU A 367 -12.89 1.55 21.30
C LEU A 367 -13.86 0.45 20.86
N ASN A 368 -14.95 0.88 20.22
CA ASN A 368 -15.98 0.03 19.65
C ASN A 368 -16.07 0.27 18.13
N GLY A 369 -16.33 -0.78 17.35
CA GLY A 369 -16.61 -0.68 15.94
C GLY A 369 -16.19 -1.93 15.16
N THR A 370 -16.78 -2.13 13.99
CA THR A 370 -16.26 -3.06 12.96
C THR A 370 -14.83 -2.70 12.53
N SER A 371 -14.45 -1.43 12.70
CA SER A 371 -13.07 -0.94 12.60
C SER A 371 -12.09 -1.61 13.58
N MET A 372 -12.55 -2.13 14.72
CA MET A 372 -11.73 -2.86 15.68
C MET A 372 -11.79 -4.37 15.43
N ALA A 373 -12.89 -4.89 14.87
CA ALA A 373 -12.98 -6.29 14.46
C ALA A 373 -12.06 -6.61 13.27
N THR A 374 -12.00 -5.72 12.29
CA THR A 374 -11.17 -5.85 11.08
C THR A 374 -9.69 -6.10 11.37
N PRO A 375 -8.99 -5.33 12.23
CA PRO A 375 -7.59 -5.58 12.56
C PRO A 375 -7.38 -6.88 13.33
N HIS A 376 -8.36 -7.39 14.09
CA HIS A 376 -8.26 -8.74 14.66
C HIS A 376 -8.21 -9.81 13.56
N ALA A 377 -9.12 -9.73 12.59
CA ALA A 377 -9.13 -10.64 11.45
C ALA A 377 -7.84 -10.54 10.61
N ALA A 378 -7.35 -9.32 10.38
CA ALA A 378 -6.08 -9.09 9.68
C ALA A 378 -4.87 -9.65 10.45
N GLY A 379 -4.84 -9.51 11.78
CA GLY A 379 -3.82 -10.12 12.62
C GLY A 379 -3.86 -11.65 12.56
N VAL A 380 -5.04 -12.26 12.61
CA VAL A 380 -5.21 -13.71 12.44
C VAL A 380 -4.75 -14.14 11.04
N ALA A 381 -5.10 -13.38 10.00
CA ALA A 381 -4.64 -13.63 8.65
C ALA A 381 -3.10 -13.54 8.53
N ALA A 382 -2.45 -12.64 9.25
CA ALA A 382 -0.98 -12.57 9.28
C ALA A 382 -0.36 -13.84 9.90
N LEU A 383 -0.95 -14.39 10.97
CA LEU A 383 -0.52 -15.66 11.58
C LEU A 383 -0.73 -16.85 10.62
N TRP A 384 -1.89 -16.92 9.96
CA TRP A 384 -2.14 -17.93 8.92
C TRP A 384 -1.18 -17.79 7.74
N ALA A 385 -0.88 -16.56 7.31
CA ALA A 385 0.07 -16.31 6.23
C ALA A 385 1.47 -16.81 6.57
N GLN A 386 1.91 -16.64 7.84
CA GLN A 386 3.16 -17.20 8.32
C GLN A 386 3.14 -18.74 8.29
N LYS A 387 2.10 -19.38 8.83
CA LYS A 387 1.98 -20.86 8.85
C LYS A 387 1.98 -21.43 7.43
N LEU A 388 1.21 -20.85 6.52
CA LEU A 388 1.15 -21.26 5.11
C LEU A 388 2.46 -21.01 4.36
N ARG A 389 3.17 -19.92 4.66
CA ARG A 389 4.49 -19.63 4.07
C ARG A 389 5.51 -20.68 4.48
N ASN A 390 5.55 -21.03 5.76
CA ASN A 390 6.46 -22.06 6.28
C ASN A 390 6.15 -23.44 5.66
N ALA A 391 4.89 -23.70 5.33
CA ALA A 391 4.44 -24.91 4.64
C ALA A 391 4.59 -24.85 3.10
N GLY A 392 5.14 -23.77 2.52
CA GLY A 392 5.29 -23.61 1.07
C GLY A 392 3.96 -23.53 0.30
N SER A 393 2.85 -23.23 0.98
CA SER A 393 1.48 -23.28 0.41
C SER A 393 0.77 -21.92 0.46
N LEU A 394 1.50 -20.84 0.71
CA LEU A 394 0.96 -19.49 0.75
C LEU A 394 0.51 -19.04 -0.65
N ASN A 395 -0.79 -18.93 -0.83
CA ASN A 395 -1.42 -18.18 -1.92
C ASN A 395 -2.69 -17.50 -1.38
N SER A 396 -3.28 -16.58 -2.15
CA SER A 396 -4.46 -15.83 -1.72
C SER A 396 -5.65 -16.73 -1.43
N LEU A 397 -5.91 -17.75 -2.27
CA LEU A 397 -7.02 -18.69 -2.08
C LEU A 397 -6.86 -19.48 -0.78
N ASN A 398 -5.69 -20.06 -0.53
CA ASN A 398 -5.40 -20.84 0.68
C ASN A 398 -5.48 -19.96 1.92
N LEU A 399 -4.95 -18.74 1.86
CA LEU A 399 -5.00 -17.80 2.98
C LEU A 399 -6.45 -17.43 3.32
N THR A 400 -7.24 -16.99 2.33
CA THR A 400 -8.66 -16.68 2.55
C THR A 400 -9.42 -17.90 3.04
N SER A 401 -9.21 -19.07 2.42
CA SER A 401 -9.88 -20.32 2.82
C SER A 401 -9.57 -20.70 4.26
N LYS A 402 -8.30 -20.59 4.70
CA LYS A 402 -7.92 -20.90 6.08
C LYS A 402 -8.53 -19.93 7.07
N VAL A 403 -8.51 -18.63 6.78
CA VAL A 403 -9.09 -17.62 7.66
C VAL A 403 -10.60 -17.85 7.81
N VAL A 404 -11.33 -17.99 6.71
CA VAL A 404 -12.80 -18.18 6.72
C VAL A 404 -13.17 -19.53 7.34
N ALA A 405 -12.55 -20.63 6.92
CA ALA A 405 -12.89 -21.97 7.41
C ALA A 405 -12.45 -22.23 8.86
N SER A 406 -11.55 -21.41 9.42
CA SER A 406 -11.18 -21.48 10.83
C SER A 406 -12.21 -20.83 11.75
N ALA A 407 -13.13 -20.03 11.22
CA ALA A 407 -14.09 -19.31 12.01
C ALA A 407 -15.07 -20.27 12.73
N ILE A 408 -15.49 -19.89 13.94
CA ILE A 408 -16.36 -20.70 14.79
C ILE A 408 -17.65 -19.96 15.15
N SER A 409 -18.75 -20.70 15.25
CA SER A 409 -20.06 -20.18 15.64
C SER A 409 -20.60 -20.78 16.95
N ASP A 410 -19.94 -21.80 17.50
CA ASP A 410 -20.34 -22.53 18.71
C ASP A 410 -20.20 -21.70 20.00
N LYS A 411 -19.47 -20.58 19.94
CA LYS A 411 -19.31 -19.62 21.04
C LYS A 411 -20.31 -18.48 21.04
N PHE A 412 -21.27 -18.45 20.10
CA PHE A 412 -22.26 -17.39 20.04
C PHE A 412 -23.46 -17.68 20.95
N ALA A 413 -24.09 -16.61 21.45
CA ALA A 413 -25.34 -16.71 22.19
C ALA A 413 -26.44 -17.36 21.33
N SER A 414 -27.33 -18.13 21.94
CA SER A 414 -28.44 -18.77 21.22
C SER A 414 -29.34 -17.74 20.54
N GLY A 415 -29.78 -18.03 19.31
CA GLY A 415 -30.73 -17.19 18.58
C GLY A 415 -30.10 -16.00 17.83
N PHE A 416 -28.77 -15.95 17.69
CA PHE A 416 -28.13 -15.03 16.76
C PHE A 416 -28.45 -15.40 15.31
N ASP A 417 -28.48 -14.41 14.41
CA ASP A 417 -28.60 -14.66 12.98
C ASP A 417 -27.22 -15.04 12.40
N PRO A 418 -27.04 -16.25 11.83
CA PRO A 418 -25.79 -16.61 11.16
C PRO A 418 -25.41 -15.66 10.01
N PHE A 419 -26.38 -14.98 9.39
CA PHE A 419 -26.13 -14.01 8.33
C PHE A 419 -25.35 -12.79 8.82
N ASP A 420 -25.44 -12.44 10.12
CA ASP A 420 -24.71 -11.30 10.70
C ASP A 420 -23.19 -11.50 10.74
N VAL A 421 -22.75 -12.76 10.90
CA VAL A 421 -21.35 -13.08 11.21
C VAL A 421 -20.69 -14.01 10.18
N GLY A 422 -21.45 -14.44 9.18
CA GLY A 422 -20.99 -15.34 8.13
C GLY A 422 -20.45 -16.64 8.70
N ALA A 423 -19.17 -16.95 8.44
CA ALA A 423 -18.53 -18.16 8.96
C ALA A 423 -18.28 -18.12 10.48
N GLY A 424 -18.46 -16.97 11.14
CA GLY A 424 -18.36 -16.81 12.60
C GLY A 424 -17.08 -16.11 13.05
N LEU A 425 -16.70 -16.32 14.31
CA LEU A 425 -15.57 -15.68 14.95
C LEU A 425 -14.25 -16.26 14.45
N VAL A 426 -13.43 -15.42 13.79
CA VAL A 426 -12.15 -15.80 13.19
C VAL A 426 -11.16 -16.40 14.21
N GLN A 427 -10.45 -17.46 13.83
CA GLN A 427 -9.51 -18.17 14.73
C GLN A 427 -8.07 -18.17 14.21
N ALA A 428 -7.13 -17.90 15.12
CA ALA A 428 -5.70 -18.08 14.86
C ALA A 428 -5.38 -19.55 14.57
N PRO A 429 -4.33 -19.84 13.77
CA PRO A 429 -3.88 -21.21 13.57
C PRO A 429 -3.56 -21.86 14.92
N GLN A 430 -4.20 -23.00 15.19
CA GLN A 430 -3.83 -23.89 16.29
C GLN A 430 -2.68 -24.79 15.84
N ASP A 431 -1.79 -25.18 16.76
CA ASP A 431 -0.67 -26.07 16.49
C ASP A 431 -1.12 -27.50 16.13
#